data_AF-A0A7S4I476-F1
#
_entry.id   AF-A0A7S4I476-F1
#
_cell.length_a   1.000
_cell.length_b   1.000
_cell.length_c   1.000
_cell.angle_alpha   90.00
_cell.angle_beta   90.00
_cell.angle_gamma   90.00
#
_symmetry.space_group_name_H-M   'P 1'
#
loop_
_entity.id
_entity.type
_entity.pdbx_description
1 polymer ?
#
loop_
_entity_poly.entity_id
_entity_poly.type
_entity_poly.pdbx_seq_one_letter_code
_entity_poly.pdbx_strand_id
1 'polypeptide(L)'
;KRKLEEAVLPLVTKRARGEESDEKSRGEYEATWVRPEANIDPSRDLVFQQLDVDYTMGDPIEGMPGSHVGKIPIIRLYGLTDDGNSVLLLIHGVIPYFFVEAPPGFKESDCDEFRRQLNEQMHRAPLQGIHVRYENYVLDAEIVYRQSIMGYSGKEKLPMIKISLAAPMLVPSARKLLEAGFVMWNNVCLNMLTYESNIQFVLRYMIDKDIVGASWIRCPGGTYNIVPKAEQVSRCQIEATIGFDKLISLGAEGEWDKIAPLRILSFDIECCSQNKGFPDPNNIGDQVIQIANYVAVQGESEPLVKVIFNLGGCAPIVGAQTLCYDNEADLLTEWAEFIQILDPDFIIGYNIANFDFWYVITRAKVLGASQALTTLE
;
A
#
# COMPACT_ATOMS: atom_id res chain seq x y z
N LYS A 1 -31.96 -16.63 32.52
CA LYS A 1 -30.74 -17.35 32.97
C LYS A 1 -30.79 -18.87 32.75
N ARG A 2 -31.72 -19.41 31.94
CA ARG A 2 -31.80 -20.86 31.60
C ARG A 2 -32.31 -21.13 30.17
N LYS A 3 -32.12 -20.15 29.28
CA LYS A 3 -32.51 -20.19 27.86
C LYS A 3 -31.42 -19.63 26.92
N LEU A 4 -30.18 -19.52 27.42
CA LEU A 4 -29.02 -19.00 26.67
C LEU A 4 -27.90 -20.03 26.54
N GLU A 5 -28.12 -21.28 26.96
CA GLU A 5 -27.11 -22.35 27.01
C GLU A 5 -27.21 -23.34 25.83
N GLU A 6 -28.15 -23.17 24.89
CA GLU A 6 -28.41 -24.16 23.82
C GLU A 6 -28.02 -23.73 22.40
N ALA A 7 -27.21 -22.68 22.21
CA ALA A 7 -26.89 -22.18 20.86
C ALA A 7 -25.40 -22.02 20.50
N VAL A 8 -24.46 -22.59 21.26
CA VAL A 8 -23.05 -22.63 20.84
C VAL A 8 -22.46 -23.99 21.16
N LEU A 9 -22.50 -24.90 20.19
CA LEU A 9 -21.73 -26.14 20.24
C LEU A 9 -20.29 -25.79 19.80
N PRO A 10 -19.25 -25.99 20.62
CA PRO A 10 -17.88 -25.82 20.15
C PRO A 10 -17.52 -27.01 19.26
N LEU A 11 -17.48 -26.79 17.94
CA LEU A 11 -16.98 -27.78 16.99
C LEU A 11 -15.45 -27.74 17.01
N VAL A 12 -14.85 -28.86 17.41
CA VAL A 12 -13.40 -29.11 17.37
C VAL A 12 -13.09 -29.73 16.00
N THR A 13 -12.41 -29.00 15.13
CA THR A 13 -11.91 -29.56 13.88
C THR A 13 -10.55 -30.22 14.14
N LYS A 14 -10.51 -31.56 14.10
CA LYS A 14 -9.26 -32.33 14.02
C LYS A 14 -8.99 -32.68 12.57
N ARG A 15 -7.81 -32.36 12.04
CA ARG A 15 -7.35 -32.91 10.76
C ARG A 15 -6.50 -34.16 11.02
N ALA A 16 -6.96 -35.31 10.55
CA ALA A 16 -6.12 -36.47 10.26
C ALA A 16 -6.20 -36.73 8.74
N ARG A 17 -5.10 -37.08 8.08
CA ARG A 17 -5.16 -37.52 6.68
C ARG A 17 -5.96 -38.83 6.60
N GLY A 18 -7.20 -38.75 6.10
CA GLY A 18 -7.97 -39.93 5.66
C GLY A 18 -9.35 -40.16 6.27
N GLU A 19 -9.92 -39.25 7.08
CA GLU A 19 -11.29 -39.38 7.58
C GLU A 19 -12.20 -38.25 7.08
N GLU A 20 -13.39 -38.63 6.61
CA GLU A 20 -14.38 -37.84 5.85
C GLU A 20 -15.23 -36.89 6.73
N SER A 21 -14.66 -36.33 7.81
CA SER A 21 -15.38 -35.45 8.74
C SER A 21 -14.83 -34.01 8.77
N ASP A 22 -15.74 -33.06 8.55
CA ASP A 22 -15.73 -31.64 8.92
C ASP A 22 -15.23 -30.57 7.91
N GLU A 23 -15.39 -30.77 6.59
CA GLU A 23 -15.38 -29.64 5.63
C GLU A 23 -16.49 -28.60 5.90
N LYS A 24 -17.60 -29.04 6.52
CA LYS A 24 -18.78 -28.21 6.79
C LYS A 24 -18.55 -27.17 7.89
N SER A 25 -17.79 -27.50 8.93
CA SER A 25 -17.49 -26.58 10.04
C SER A 25 -16.39 -25.57 9.71
N ARG A 26 -15.44 -25.94 8.83
CA ARG A 26 -14.45 -25.00 8.26
C ARG A 26 -15.15 -23.89 7.46
N GLY A 27 -16.05 -24.27 6.55
CA GLY A 27 -16.81 -23.29 5.76
C GLY A 27 -17.69 -22.37 6.61
N GLU A 28 -18.22 -22.87 7.73
CA GLU A 28 -18.98 -22.06 8.69
C GLU A 28 -18.10 -21.03 9.42
N TYR A 29 -16.87 -21.39 9.82
CA TYR A 29 -15.95 -20.44 10.44
C TYR A 29 -15.38 -19.44 9.43
N GLU A 30 -14.93 -19.89 8.26
CA GLU A 30 -14.40 -19.02 7.21
C GLU A 30 -15.45 -18.00 6.74
N ALA A 31 -16.72 -18.40 6.68
CA ALA A 31 -17.83 -17.49 6.38
C ALA A 31 -17.98 -16.36 7.41
N THR A 32 -17.50 -16.53 8.65
CA THR A 32 -17.47 -15.46 9.66
C THR A 32 -16.27 -14.53 9.53
N TRP A 33 -15.23 -14.95 8.80
CA TRP A 33 -13.99 -14.19 8.66
C TRP A 33 -14.00 -13.28 7.43
N VAL A 34 -14.66 -13.68 6.34
CA VAL A 34 -14.70 -12.90 5.10
C VAL A 34 -15.33 -11.52 5.29
N ARG A 35 -14.89 -10.53 4.49
CA ARG A 35 -15.59 -9.24 4.39
C ARG A 35 -16.98 -9.41 3.76
N PRO A 36 -17.95 -8.53 4.06
CA PRO A 36 -19.21 -8.47 3.33
C PRO A 36 -18.97 -8.36 1.81
N GLU A 37 -19.87 -8.92 0.99
CA GLU A 37 -19.69 -8.89 -0.47
C GLU A 37 -19.76 -7.46 -1.02
N ALA A 38 -18.76 -7.07 -1.82
CA ALA A 38 -18.71 -5.78 -2.48
C ALA A 38 -19.61 -5.78 -3.73
N ASN A 39 -20.64 -4.92 -3.73
CA ASN A 39 -21.48 -4.69 -4.92
C ASN A 39 -21.16 -3.31 -5.52
N ILE A 40 -20.40 -3.30 -6.62
CA ILE A 40 -19.97 -2.06 -7.27
C ILE A 40 -20.70 -1.82 -8.58
N ASP A 41 -21.19 -0.60 -8.72
CA ASP A 41 -21.70 -0.04 -9.97
C ASP A 41 -20.78 1.13 -10.39
N PRO A 42 -19.96 0.99 -11.45
CA PRO A 42 -19.06 2.06 -11.92
C PRO A 42 -19.76 3.36 -12.35
N SER A 43 -21.09 3.33 -12.52
CA SER A 43 -21.88 4.54 -12.81
C SER A 43 -22.18 5.38 -11.56
N ARG A 44 -21.89 4.87 -10.37
CA ARG A 44 -22.10 5.55 -9.07
C ARG A 44 -20.76 5.99 -8.47
N ASP A 45 -20.84 6.86 -7.48
CA ASP A 45 -19.65 7.30 -6.76
C ASP A 45 -19.05 6.15 -5.93
N LEU A 46 -17.75 5.94 -6.04
CA LEU A 46 -16.99 5.12 -5.09
C LEU A 46 -16.43 6.05 -4.00
N VAL A 47 -16.84 5.81 -2.76
CA VAL A 47 -16.44 6.61 -1.60
C VAL A 47 -15.80 5.71 -0.56
N PHE A 48 -14.58 6.06 -0.14
CA PHE A 48 -13.82 5.24 0.81
C PHE A 48 -12.85 6.10 1.64
N GLN A 49 -12.53 5.66 2.85
CA GLN A 49 -11.49 6.22 3.70
C GLN A 49 -10.14 5.60 3.30
N GLN A 50 -9.17 6.42 2.92
CA GLN A 50 -7.83 5.94 2.57
C GLN A 50 -7.02 5.65 3.83
N LEU A 51 -6.19 4.60 3.81
CA LEU A 51 -5.39 4.15 4.95
C LEU A 51 -3.89 4.13 4.66
N ASP A 52 -3.51 3.62 3.49
CA ASP A 52 -2.12 3.52 3.08
C ASP A 52 -1.96 3.92 1.62
N VAL A 53 -0.78 4.42 1.29
CA VAL A 53 -0.48 4.95 -0.03
C VAL A 53 0.98 4.72 -0.40
N ASP A 54 1.16 4.20 -1.61
CA ASP A 54 2.48 4.05 -2.21
C ASP A 54 2.44 4.34 -3.72
N TYR A 55 3.53 4.01 -4.43
CA TYR A 55 3.50 3.98 -5.88
C TYR A 55 4.26 2.77 -6.42
N THR A 56 3.88 2.37 -7.63
CA THR A 56 4.60 1.37 -8.43
C THR A 56 4.89 1.92 -9.83
N MET A 57 5.75 1.23 -10.57
CA MET A 57 5.98 1.50 -11.98
C MET A 57 5.18 0.49 -12.81
N GLY A 58 4.22 0.96 -13.60
CA GLY A 58 3.33 0.11 -14.41
C GLY A 58 3.28 0.53 -15.87
N ASP A 59 2.47 -0.20 -16.64
CA ASP A 59 2.22 0.13 -18.05
C ASP A 59 1.10 1.18 -18.16
N PRO A 60 1.15 2.06 -19.18
CA PRO A 60 0.08 3.00 -19.45
C PRO A 60 -1.19 2.28 -19.90
N ILE A 61 -2.34 2.78 -19.46
CA ILE A 61 -3.67 2.28 -19.84
C ILE A 61 -4.27 3.23 -20.87
N GLU A 62 -4.88 2.69 -21.92
CA GLU A 62 -5.58 3.49 -22.93
C GLU A 62 -6.70 4.33 -22.29
N GLY A 63 -6.78 5.60 -22.67
CA GLY A 63 -7.76 6.54 -22.12
C GLY A 63 -7.39 7.17 -20.76
N MET A 64 -6.33 6.72 -20.09
CA MET A 64 -5.81 7.36 -18.89
C MET A 64 -4.82 8.49 -19.20
N PRO A 65 -4.75 9.55 -18.36
CA PRO A 65 -3.81 10.65 -18.55
C PRO A 65 -2.36 10.21 -18.29
N GLY A 66 -1.40 10.97 -18.84
CA GLY A 66 0.04 10.75 -18.65
C GLY A 66 0.75 10.29 -19.92
N SER A 67 1.97 9.78 -19.76
CA SER A 67 2.74 9.20 -20.88
C SER A 67 2.08 7.91 -21.37
N HIS A 68 2.04 7.70 -22.68
CA HIS A 68 1.62 6.45 -23.32
C HIS A 68 2.79 5.54 -23.70
N VAL A 69 4.02 5.92 -23.34
CA VAL A 69 5.24 5.21 -23.71
C VAL A 69 6.08 4.92 -22.47
N GLY A 70 6.60 3.69 -22.41
CA GLY A 70 7.45 3.21 -21.31
C GLY A 70 6.69 2.97 -20.01
N LYS A 71 7.42 2.59 -18.97
CA LYS A 71 6.84 2.43 -17.62
C LYS A 71 6.54 3.80 -17.03
N ILE A 72 5.36 3.94 -16.42
CA ILE A 72 4.88 5.16 -15.77
C ILE A 72 4.68 4.93 -14.27
N PRO A 73 4.84 5.97 -13.43
CA PRO A 73 4.46 5.87 -12.02
C PRO A 73 2.93 5.83 -11.88
N ILE A 74 2.44 4.90 -11.06
CA ILE A 74 1.03 4.75 -10.70
C ILE A 74 0.96 4.80 -9.17
N ILE A 75 0.19 5.73 -8.63
CA ILE A 75 -0.04 5.81 -7.17
C ILE A 75 -1.10 4.78 -6.80
N ARG A 76 -0.84 4.00 -5.74
CA ARG A 76 -1.77 3.03 -5.18
C ARG A 76 -2.31 3.59 -3.88
N LEU A 77 -3.63 3.71 -3.78
CA LEU A 77 -4.30 4.19 -2.58
C LEU A 77 -5.20 3.06 -2.05
N TYR A 78 -4.87 2.56 -0.86
CA TYR A 78 -5.61 1.50 -0.18
C TYR A 78 -6.59 2.12 0.82
N GLY A 79 -7.74 1.49 1.01
CA GLY A 79 -8.71 1.96 2.00
C GLY A 79 -9.99 1.15 2.05
N LEU A 80 -11.00 1.69 2.74
CA LEU A 80 -12.28 1.01 2.95
C LEU A 80 -13.48 1.90 2.70
N THR A 81 -14.50 1.31 2.07
CA THR A 81 -15.84 1.90 2.01
C THR A 81 -16.51 1.92 3.39
N ASP A 82 -17.58 2.71 3.52
CA ASP A 82 -18.41 2.77 4.75
C ASP A 82 -19.03 1.40 5.09
N ASP A 83 -19.26 0.57 4.06
CA ASP A 83 -19.79 -0.79 4.18
C ASP A 83 -18.70 -1.84 4.52
N GLY A 84 -17.44 -1.41 4.72
CA GLY A 84 -16.33 -2.28 5.11
C GLY A 84 -15.70 -3.08 3.97
N ASN A 85 -15.95 -2.69 2.71
CA ASN A 85 -15.29 -3.29 1.55
C ASN A 85 -13.90 -2.71 1.33
N SER A 86 -12.88 -3.56 1.14
CA SER A 86 -11.50 -3.13 0.87
C SER A 86 -11.31 -2.66 -0.58
N VAL A 87 -10.57 -1.57 -0.73
CA VAL A 87 -10.37 -0.85 -1.99
C VAL A 87 -8.88 -0.66 -2.26
N LEU A 88 -8.46 -0.99 -3.48
CA LEU A 88 -7.26 -0.48 -4.13
C LEU A 88 -7.67 0.46 -5.27
N LEU A 89 -7.30 1.72 -5.17
CA LEU A 89 -7.43 2.71 -6.23
C LEU A 89 -6.06 2.97 -6.88
N LEU A 90 -5.97 2.72 -8.18
CA LEU A 90 -4.81 2.96 -9.04
C LEU A 90 -4.95 4.32 -9.74
N ILE A 91 -4.09 5.26 -9.40
CA ILE A 91 -4.17 6.65 -9.87
C ILE A 91 -3.12 6.88 -10.96
N HIS A 92 -3.60 7.19 -12.17
CA HIS A 92 -2.78 7.36 -13.37
C HIS A 92 -2.54 8.84 -13.73
N GLY A 93 -1.41 9.11 -14.36
CA GLY A 93 -1.08 10.43 -14.92
C GLY A 93 -0.42 11.40 -13.96
N VAL A 94 -0.05 10.95 -12.76
CA VAL A 94 0.76 11.75 -11.83
C VAL A 94 2.20 11.76 -12.33
N ILE A 95 2.79 12.95 -12.49
CA ILE A 95 4.19 13.11 -12.92
C ILE A 95 4.98 13.86 -11.85
N PRO A 96 6.20 13.41 -11.50
CA PRO A 96 7.07 14.13 -10.58
C PRO A 96 7.56 15.43 -11.19
N TYR A 97 7.66 16.47 -10.37
CA TYR A 97 8.22 17.75 -10.78
C TYR A 97 8.95 18.45 -9.63
N PHE A 98 9.83 19.39 -10.00
CA PHE A 98 10.51 20.30 -9.08
C PHE A 98 10.81 21.62 -9.80
N PHE A 99 11.42 22.59 -9.12
CA PHE A 99 11.66 23.92 -9.69
C PHE A 99 13.13 24.32 -9.64
N VAL A 100 13.52 25.21 -10.56
CA VAL A 100 14.76 25.99 -10.54
C VAL A 100 14.45 27.44 -10.87
N GLU A 101 15.28 28.40 -10.45
CA GLU A 101 15.13 29.79 -10.89
C GLU A 101 15.44 29.94 -12.39
N ALA A 102 14.64 30.75 -13.09
CA ALA A 102 14.88 31.03 -14.49
C ALA A 102 16.08 31.98 -14.64
N PRO A 103 17.07 31.68 -15.52
CA PRO A 103 18.18 32.58 -15.76
C PRO A 103 17.73 33.96 -16.28
N PRO A 104 18.51 35.04 -16.07
CA PRO A 104 18.17 36.36 -16.58
C PRO A 104 17.89 36.34 -18.09
N GLY A 105 16.73 36.85 -18.49
CA GLY A 105 16.31 36.91 -19.90
C GLY A 105 15.71 35.62 -20.46
N PHE A 106 15.53 34.57 -19.65
CA PHE A 106 14.84 33.34 -20.05
C PHE A 106 13.35 33.60 -20.33
N LYS A 107 12.85 33.07 -21.44
CA LYS A 107 11.49 33.28 -21.96
C LYS A 107 10.75 31.96 -22.17
N GLU A 108 9.44 32.03 -22.34
CA GLU A 108 8.61 30.85 -22.64
C GLU A 108 9.10 30.11 -23.90
N SER A 109 9.58 30.84 -24.91
CA SER A 109 10.17 30.28 -26.13
C SER A 109 11.41 29.41 -25.88
N ASP A 110 12.07 29.57 -24.74
CA ASP A 110 13.30 28.87 -24.38
C ASP A 110 13.02 27.56 -23.63
N CYS A 111 11.77 27.34 -23.17
CA CYS A 111 11.39 26.20 -22.36
C CYS A 111 11.61 24.85 -23.08
N ASP A 112 11.21 24.78 -24.34
CA ASP A 112 11.28 23.51 -25.08
C ASP A 112 12.74 23.13 -25.40
N GLU A 113 13.59 24.12 -25.65
CA GLU A 113 15.03 23.92 -25.81
C GLU A 113 15.71 23.56 -24.48
N PHE A 114 15.33 24.19 -23.36
CA PHE A 114 15.78 23.81 -22.01
C PHE A 114 15.44 22.35 -21.71
N ARG A 115 14.18 21.95 -21.94
CA ARG A 115 13.70 20.57 -21.78
C ARG A 115 14.53 19.60 -22.60
N ARG A 116 14.76 19.89 -23.88
CA ARG A 116 15.55 19.04 -24.81
C ARG A 116 16.99 18.88 -24.32
N GLN A 117 17.65 19.97 -23.94
CA GLN A 117 19.04 19.96 -23.47
C GLN A 117 19.20 19.18 -22.16
N LEU A 118 18.29 19.38 -21.20
CA LEU A 118 18.28 18.62 -19.95
C LEU A 118 18.05 17.12 -20.23
N ASN A 119 17.12 16.79 -21.12
CA ASN A 119 16.86 15.41 -21.53
C ASN A 119 18.10 14.74 -22.15
N GLU A 120 18.81 15.43 -23.05
CA GLU A 120 20.03 14.90 -23.68
C GLU A 120 21.19 14.71 -22.70
N GLN A 121 21.37 15.62 -21.74
CA GLN A 121 22.42 15.49 -20.73
C GLN A 121 22.08 14.38 -19.73
N MET A 122 20.80 14.22 -19.38
CA MET A 122 20.29 13.09 -18.60
C MET A 122 20.54 11.74 -19.31
N HIS A 123 20.36 11.66 -20.63
CA HIS A 123 20.69 10.46 -21.44
C HIS A 123 22.19 10.08 -21.36
N ARG A 124 23.08 11.07 -21.23
CA ARG A 124 24.54 10.86 -21.16
C ARG A 124 25.04 10.62 -19.73
N ALA A 125 24.29 11.04 -18.73
CA ALA A 125 24.68 10.92 -17.33
C ALA A 125 24.63 9.46 -16.86
N PRO A 126 25.60 8.99 -16.05
CA PRO A 126 25.51 7.69 -15.43
C PRO A 126 24.38 7.70 -14.38
N LEU A 127 23.28 7.02 -14.69
CA LEU A 127 22.19 6.82 -13.74
C LEU A 127 22.57 5.68 -12.78
N GLN A 128 23.05 6.02 -11.59
CA GLN A 128 23.39 5.03 -10.57
C GLN A 128 22.13 4.28 -10.12
N GLY A 129 22.13 2.96 -10.26
CA GLY A 129 21.04 2.09 -9.78
C GLY A 129 19.77 2.08 -10.64
N ILE A 130 19.74 2.81 -11.77
CA ILE A 130 18.59 2.81 -12.70
C ILE A 130 18.97 2.02 -13.95
N HIS A 131 18.43 0.81 -14.07
CA HIS A 131 18.67 -0.07 -15.23
C HIS A 131 17.68 0.16 -16.38
N VAL A 132 16.65 0.98 -16.17
CA VAL A 132 15.62 1.30 -17.16
C VAL A 132 16.02 2.57 -17.91
N ARG A 133 16.09 2.48 -19.25
CA ARG A 133 16.27 3.66 -20.10
C ARG A 133 14.89 4.20 -20.50
N TYR A 134 14.73 5.50 -20.34
CA TYR A 134 13.55 6.23 -20.80
C TYR A 134 13.86 6.87 -22.16
N GLU A 135 12.88 6.91 -23.05
CA GLU A 135 13.00 7.67 -24.31
C GLU A 135 13.09 9.18 -24.00
N ASN A 136 12.18 9.65 -23.14
CA ASN A 136 12.16 10.99 -22.59
C ASN A 136 12.26 10.92 -21.06
N TYR A 137 13.36 11.41 -20.50
CA TYR A 137 13.55 11.60 -19.06
C TYR A 137 12.84 12.87 -18.57
N VAL A 138 12.88 13.93 -19.38
CA VAL A 138 12.24 15.23 -19.10
C VAL A 138 11.02 15.35 -19.99
N LEU A 139 9.84 15.34 -19.37
CA LEU A 139 8.56 15.39 -20.07
C LEU A 139 8.18 16.82 -20.44
N ASP A 140 8.43 17.77 -19.54
CA ASP A 140 8.00 19.14 -19.72
C ASP A 140 8.90 20.12 -18.95
N ALA A 141 8.96 21.36 -19.44
CA ALA A 141 9.54 22.49 -18.74
C ALA A 141 8.64 23.71 -18.97
N GLU A 142 8.15 24.34 -17.90
CA GLU A 142 7.26 25.50 -17.99
C GLU A 142 7.72 26.65 -17.07
N ILE A 143 7.56 27.90 -17.53
CA ILE A 143 7.79 29.06 -16.67
C ILE A 143 6.60 29.23 -15.74
N VAL A 144 6.91 29.34 -14.45
CA VAL A 144 5.94 29.64 -13.39
C VAL A 144 6.46 30.76 -12.51
N TYR A 145 5.56 31.56 -11.96
CA TYR A 145 5.92 32.62 -11.02
C TYR A 145 5.73 32.11 -9.58
N ARG A 146 6.82 32.07 -8.81
CA ARG A 146 6.87 31.55 -7.43
C ARG A 146 7.80 32.41 -6.57
N GLN A 147 7.81 32.16 -5.27
CA GLN A 147 8.68 32.85 -4.33
C GLN A 147 9.29 31.82 -3.37
N SER A 148 10.52 32.05 -2.96
CA SER A 148 11.16 31.22 -1.93
C SER A 148 10.45 31.42 -0.59
N ILE A 149 10.32 30.34 0.18
CA ILE A 149 9.92 30.42 1.59
C ILE A 149 11.00 31.04 2.47
N MET A 150 12.26 31.01 2.01
CA MET A 150 13.41 31.49 2.77
C MET A 150 13.58 33.00 2.59
N GLY A 151 13.45 33.74 3.70
CA GLY A 151 13.60 35.18 3.74
C GLY A 151 12.31 35.92 3.34
N TYR A 152 12.35 37.26 3.44
CA TYR A 152 11.26 38.13 3.01
C TYR A 152 11.74 39.01 1.85
N SER A 153 11.17 38.80 0.67
CA SER A 153 11.44 39.57 -0.55
C SER A 153 10.23 40.40 -1.01
N GLY A 154 9.27 40.65 -0.12
CA GLY A 154 8.02 41.33 -0.46
C GLY A 154 6.99 40.38 -1.09
N LYS A 155 6.18 40.90 -2.02
CA LYS A 155 5.12 40.14 -2.72
C LYS A 155 5.51 39.74 -4.15
N GLU A 156 6.70 40.13 -4.59
CA GLU A 156 7.16 39.87 -5.95
C GLU A 156 7.50 38.38 -6.11
N LYS A 157 6.93 37.79 -7.15
CA LYS A 157 7.23 36.41 -7.55
C LYS A 157 8.30 36.44 -8.64
N LEU A 158 9.28 35.56 -8.51
CA LEU A 158 10.34 35.38 -9.49
C LEU A 158 9.92 34.34 -10.53
N PRO A 159 10.37 34.48 -11.78
CA PRO A 159 10.22 33.43 -12.77
C PRO A 159 11.07 32.22 -12.37
N MET A 160 10.43 31.06 -12.32
CA MET A 160 11.03 29.76 -12.07
C MET A 160 10.66 28.83 -13.21
N ILE A 161 11.50 27.84 -13.48
CA ILE A 161 11.22 26.76 -14.43
C ILE A 161 10.74 25.56 -13.62
N LYS A 162 9.51 25.12 -13.84
CA LYS A 162 9.02 23.84 -13.34
C LYS A 162 9.45 22.75 -14.32
N ILE A 163 10.11 21.72 -13.82
CA ILE A 163 10.66 20.63 -14.61
C ILE A 163 9.88 19.37 -14.25
N SER A 164 9.18 18.79 -15.23
CA SER A 164 8.44 17.54 -15.07
C SER A 164 9.24 16.37 -15.63
N LEU A 165 9.34 15.28 -14.86
CA LEU A 165 10.15 14.10 -15.21
C LEU A 165 9.28 12.87 -15.42
N ALA A 166 9.81 11.88 -16.14
CA ALA A 166 9.06 10.67 -16.47
C ALA A 166 8.85 9.72 -15.28
N ALA A 167 9.73 9.74 -14.29
CA ALA A 167 9.66 8.85 -13.14
C ALA A 167 10.30 9.46 -11.87
N PRO A 168 9.79 9.14 -10.66
CA PRO A 168 10.28 9.72 -9.41
C PRO A 168 11.77 9.53 -9.18
N MET A 169 12.28 8.34 -9.54
CA MET A 169 13.69 7.97 -9.43
C MET A 169 14.64 8.85 -10.27
N LEU A 170 14.13 9.64 -11.22
CA LEU A 170 14.94 10.54 -12.05
C LEU A 170 15.22 11.88 -11.38
N VAL A 171 14.44 12.27 -10.37
CA VAL A 171 14.57 13.56 -9.68
C VAL A 171 15.97 13.77 -9.10
N PRO A 172 16.57 12.81 -8.37
CA PRO A 172 17.92 12.99 -7.80
C PRO A 172 19.00 13.20 -8.86
N SER A 173 18.88 12.51 -10.01
CA SER A 173 19.84 12.64 -11.12
C SER A 173 19.73 13.99 -11.81
N ALA A 174 18.51 14.43 -12.12
CA ALA A 174 18.27 15.74 -12.72
C ALA A 174 18.73 16.88 -11.79
N ARG A 175 18.43 16.76 -10.49
CA ARG A 175 18.91 17.68 -9.47
C ARG A 175 20.44 17.78 -9.47
N LYS A 176 21.13 16.64 -9.37
CA LYS A 176 22.59 16.60 -9.34
C LYS A 176 23.21 17.26 -10.57
N LEU A 177 22.61 17.03 -11.74
CA LEU A 177 23.06 17.61 -13.00
C LEU A 177 22.92 19.14 -13.01
N LEU A 178 21.76 19.64 -12.59
CA LEU A 178 21.48 21.08 -12.50
C LEU A 178 22.37 21.79 -11.47
N GLU A 179 22.59 21.17 -10.31
CA GLU A 179 23.39 21.76 -9.22
C GLU A 179 24.91 21.70 -9.49
N ALA A 180 25.39 20.68 -10.21
CA ALA A 180 26.82 20.51 -10.52
C ALA A 180 27.29 21.34 -11.73
N GLY A 181 26.39 21.73 -12.62
CA GLY A 181 26.68 22.56 -13.79
C GLY A 181 25.92 22.07 -15.03
N PHE A 182 24.82 22.74 -15.34
CA PHE A 182 24.01 22.50 -16.52
C PHE A 182 24.50 23.35 -17.70
N VAL A 183 24.78 22.69 -18.83
CA VAL A 183 25.24 23.39 -20.04
C VAL A 183 24.05 23.77 -20.91
N MET A 184 23.81 25.07 -21.09
CA MET A 184 22.74 25.62 -21.93
C MET A 184 23.11 25.54 -23.42
N TRP A 185 22.14 25.75 -24.32
CA TRP A 185 22.34 25.73 -25.78
C TRP A 185 23.30 26.82 -26.31
N ASN A 186 23.52 27.88 -25.53
CA ASN A 186 24.51 28.92 -25.82
C ASN A 186 25.91 28.61 -25.24
N ASN A 187 26.16 27.37 -24.80
CA ASN A 187 27.38 26.90 -24.15
C ASN A 187 27.71 27.58 -22.81
N VAL A 188 26.74 28.27 -22.19
CA VAL A 188 26.90 28.77 -20.81
C VAL A 188 26.61 27.63 -19.84
N CYS A 189 27.56 27.38 -18.94
CA CYS A 189 27.37 26.43 -17.84
C CYS A 189 26.83 27.18 -16.62
N LEU A 190 25.69 26.73 -16.09
CA LEU A 190 25.02 27.33 -14.94
C LEU A 190 24.85 26.30 -13.83
N ASN A 191 25.18 26.67 -12.60
CA ASN A 191 24.79 25.92 -11.42
C ASN A 191 23.43 26.45 -10.97
N MET A 192 22.41 25.61 -11.02
CA MET A 192 21.03 25.99 -10.74
C MET A 192 20.60 25.33 -9.43
N LEU A 193 20.31 26.16 -8.41
CA LEU A 193 19.74 25.69 -7.16
C LEU A 193 18.35 25.10 -7.44
N THR A 194 18.11 23.89 -6.94
CA THR A 194 16.81 23.25 -7.03
C THR A 194 15.94 23.57 -5.82
N TYR A 195 14.64 23.70 -6.07
CA TYR A 195 13.62 23.92 -5.07
C TYR A 195 12.64 22.77 -5.13
N GLU A 196 12.18 22.34 -3.96
CA GLU A 196 11.13 21.33 -3.84
C GLU A 196 11.47 19.96 -4.50
N SER A 197 12.75 19.74 -4.82
CA SER A 197 13.29 18.51 -5.43
C SER A 197 13.48 17.34 -4.46
N ASN A 198 13.21 17.56 -3.16
CA ASN A 198 13.36 16.57 -2.10
C ASN A 198 12.02 16.21 -1.43
N ILE A 199 10.90 16.44 -2.12
CA ILE A 199 9.58 16.02 -1.65
C ILE A 199 9.28 14.64 -2.25
N GLN A 200 8.85 13.71 -1.41
CA GLN A 200 8.49 12.37 -1.84
C GLN A 200 7.34 12.41 -2.84
N PHE A 201 7.40 11.57 -3.88
CA PHE A 201 6.46 11.62 -5.00
C PHE A 201 4.99 11.48 -4.61
N VAL A 202 4.68 10.52 -3.74
CA VAL A 202 3.32 10.31 -3.24
C VAL A 202 2.85 11.49 -2.40
N LEU A 203 3.71 11.96 -1.48
CA LEU A 203 3.42 13.13 -0.65
C LEU A 203 3.17 14.38 -1.48
N ARG A 204 3.93 14.59 -2.56
CA ARG A 204 3.70 15.68 -3.52
C ARG A 204 2.28 15.63 -4.07
N TYR A 205 1.85 14.47 -4.54
CA TYR A 205 0.52 14.32 -5.11
C TYR A 205 -0.58 14.56 -4.09
N MET A 206 -0.40 14.06 -2.86
CA MET A 206 -1.31 14.31 -1.75
C MET A 206 -1.45 15.81 -1.45
N ILE A 207 -0.32 16.54 -1.39
CA ILE A 207 -0.31 18.00 -1.21
C ILE A 207 -1.05 18.69 -2.35
N ASP A 208 -0.76 18.33 -3.61
CA ASP A 208 -1.35 18.95 -4.79
C ASP A 208 -2.88 18.75 -4.90
N LYS A 209 -3.42 17.75 -4.18
CA LYS A 209 -4.84 17.37 -4.19
C LYS A 209 -5.54 17.56 -2.85
N ASP A 210 -4.87 18.22 -1.89
CA ASP A 210 -5.39 18.41 -0.53
C ASP A 210 -5.86 17.09 0.12
N ILE A 211 -5.14 16.00 -0.15
CA ILE A 211 -5.39 14.69 0.46
C ILE A 211 -4.55 14.61 1.73
N VAL A 212 -5.22 14.44 2.87
CA VAL A 212 -4.56 14.24 4.16
C VAL A 212 -4.62 12.77 4.58
N GLY A 213 -3.80 12.40 5.58
CA GLY A 213 -3.81 11.06 6.17
C GLY A 213 -5.20 10.68 6.68
N ALA A 214 -5.62 9.44 6.47
CA ALA A 214 -6.91 8.90 6.91
C ALA A 214 -8.17 9.66 6.41
N SER A 215 -8.05 10.45 5.34
CA SER A 215 -9.16 11.21 4.78
C SER A 215 -10.09 10.38 3.89
N TRP A 216 -11.30 10.87 3.70
CA TRP A 216 -12.25 10.28 2.77
C TRP A 216 -12.01 10.77 1.34
N ILE A 217 -12.11 9.85 0.39
CA ILE A 217 -11.93 10.07 -1.04
C ILE A 217 -13.21 9.71 -1.76
N ARG A 218 -13.57 10.53 -2.75
CA ARG A 218 -14.66 10.26 -3.68
C ARG A 218 -14.14 10.16 -5.10
N CYS A 219 -14.47 9.06 -5.75
CA CYS A 219 -14.31 8.86 -7.18
C CYS A 219 -15.69 8.99 -7.84
N PRO A 220 -15.98 10.08 -8.58
CA PRO A 220 -17.28 10.27 -9.20
C PRO A 220 -17.65 9.15 -10.17
N GLY A 221 -18.92 8.77 -10.20
CA GLY A 221 -19.44 7.76 -11.14
C GLY A 221 -19.08 8.06 -12.59
N GLY A 222 -18.64 7.03 -13.32
CA GLY A 222 -18.20 7.12 -14.71
C GLY A 222 -16.81 7.73 -14.92
N THR A 223 -16.08 8.10 -13.86
CA THR A 223 -14.70 8.62 -13.97
C THR A 223 -13.62 7.60 -13.65
N TYR A 224 -14.00 6.45 -13.08
CA TYR A 224 -13.12 5.34 -12.77
C TYR A 224 -13.56 4.07 -13.49
N ASN A 225 -12.63 3.15 -13.69
CA ASN A 225 -12.91 1.84 -14.29
C ASN A 225 -12.54 0.73 -13.30
N ILE A 226 -13.38 -0.29 -13.19
CA ILE A 226 -13.06 -1.49 -12.40
C ILE A 226 -12.06 -2.35 -13.16
N VAL A 227 -10.99 -2.73 -12.48
CA VAL A 227 -9.96 -3.63 -13.03
C VAL A 227 -10.56 -5.02 -13.16
N PRO A 228 -10.51 -5.65 -14.34
CA PRO A 228 -10.97 -7.02 -14.52
C PRO A 228 -10.25 -7.98 -13.58
N LYS A 229 -10.96 -8.96 -13.00
CA LYS A 229 -10.38 -9.93 -12.04
C LYS A 229 -9.09 -10.62 -12.51
N ALA A 230 -8.94 -10.84 -13.82
CA ALA A 230 -7.75 -11.48 -14.39
C ALA A 230 -6.50 -10.57 -14.40
N GLU A 231 -6.69 -9.26 -14.25
CA GLU A 231 -5.65 -8.23 -14.29
C GLU A 231 -5.37 -7.61 -12.92
N GLN A 232 -6.15 -7.97 -11.90
CA GLN A 232 -5.99 -7.47 -10.54
C GLN A 232 -4.64 -7.88 -9.96
N VAL A 233 -3.98 -6.94 -9.30
CA VAL A 233 -2.69 -7.15 -8.65
C VAL A 233 -2.80 -7.23 -7.13
N SER A 234 -3.96 -6.88 -6.58
CA SER A 234 -4.25 -6.96 -5.14
C SER A 234 -5.27 -8.05 -4.83
N ARG A 235 -5.48 -8.28 -3.52
CA ARG A 235 -6.58 -9.11 -3.00
C ARG A 235 -7.73 -8.27 -2.46
N CYS A 236 -7.71 -6.95 -2.66
CA CYS A 236 -8.82 -6.08 -2.27
C CYS A 236 -10.09 -6.49 -3.03
N GLN A 237 -11.24 -6.32 -2.39
CA GLN A 237 -12.51 -6.65 -3.04
C GLN A 237 -12.81 -5.74 -4.24
N ILE A 238 -12.35 -4.49 -4.15
CA ILE A 238 -12.51 -3.46 -5.15
C ILE A 238 -11.13 -3.05 -5.66
N GLU A 239 -10.85 -3.26 -6.94
CA GLU A 239 -9.68 -2.70 -7.60
C GLU A 239 -10.14 -1.82 -8.77
N ALA A 240 -9.77 -0.54 -8.73
CA ALA A 240 -10.24 0.47 -9.68
C ALA A 240 -9.11 1.36 -10.17
N THR A 241 -9.24 1.88 -11.39
CA THR A 241 -8.30 2.85 -11.99
C THR A 241 -8.98 4.20 -12.18
N ILE A 242 -8.25 5.29 -11.97
CA ILE A 242 -8.74 6.65 -12.15
C ILE A 242 -7.63 7.59 -12.64
N GLY A 243 -8.00 8.62 -13.39
CA GLY A 243 -7.10 9.73 -13.72
C GLY A 243 -6.82 10.62 -12.50
N PHE A 244 -5.58 11.08 -12.34
CA PHE A 244 -5.14 11.90 -11.21
C PHE A 244 -5.96 13.18 -11.00
N ASP A 245 -6.63 13.67 -12.04
CA ASP A 245 -7.43 14.89 -12.06
C ASP A 245 -8.89 14.68 -11.70
N LYS A 246 -9.37 13.43 -11.56
CA LYS A 246 -10.80 13.12 -11.37
C LYS A 246 -11.20 12.85 -9.93
N LEU A 247 -10.27 12.41 -9.08
CA LEU A 247 -10.59 12.13 -7.68
C LEU A 247 -10.82 13.41 -6.88
N ILE A 248 -11.66 13.30 -5.84
CA ILE A 248 -12.02 14.41 -4.96
C ILE A 248 -11.66 14.04 -3.53
N SER A 249 -10.82 14.84 -2.89
CA SER A 249 -10.57 14.79 -1.44
C SER A 249 -11.77 15.37 -0.70
N LEU A 250 -12.38 14.58 0.18
CA LEU A 250 -13.50 15.00 1.03
C LEU A 250 -13.01 15.51 2.40
N GLY A 251 -11.73 15.27 2.72
CA GLY A 251 -11.12 15.67 3.98
C GLY A 251 -11.48 14.75 5.15
N ALA A 252 -11.39 15.30 6.36
CA ALA A 252 -11.63 14.61 7.63
C ALA A 252 -12.38 15.53 8.62
N GLU A 253 -13.30 16.36 8.10
CA GLU A 253 -14.07 17.32 8.89
C GLU A 253 -15.58 17.16 8.63
N GLY A 254 -16.39 17.59 9.60
CA GLY A 254 -17.84 17.59 9.48
C GLY A 254 -18.42 16.18 9.32
N GLU A 255 -19.14 15.93 8.23
CA GLU A 255 -19.70 14.60 7.93
C GLU A 255 -18.62 13.54 7.61
N TRP A 256 -17.40 13.98 7.30
CA TRP A 256 -16.26 13.13 6.94
C TRP A 256 -15.28 12.86 8.10
N ASP A 257 -15.62 13.28 9.33
CA ASP A 257 -14.89 12.91 10.56
C ASP A 257 -15.22 11.48 11.05
N LYS A 258 -16.07 10.77 10.31
CA LYS A 258 -16.37 9.36 10.58
C LYS A 258 -15.18 8.47 10.23
N ILE A 259 -15.11 7.31 10.88
CA ILE A 259 -14.08 6.29 10.67
C ILE A 259 -14.75 5.07 10.04
N ALA A 260 -14.16 4.52 8.98
CA ALA A 260 -14.61 3.28 8.35
C ALA A 260 -14.56 2.10 9.36
N PRO A 261 -15.30 1.00 9.12
CA PRO A 261 -15.30 -0.17 10.01
C PRO A 261 -14.02 -1.01 9.85
N LEU A 262 -12.89 -0.47 10.35
CA LEU A 262 -11.57 -1.07 10.29
C LEU A 262 -11.52 -2.42 11.00
N ARG A 263 -10.95 -3.45 10.37
CA ARG A 263 -10.60 -4.72 10.99
C ARG A 263 -9.23 -4.62 11.64
N ILE A 264 -9.19 -4.83 12.95
CA ILE A 264 -7.97 -4.76 13.76
C ILE A 264 -7.67 -6.16 14.28
N LEU A 265 -6.62 -6.79 13.74
CA LEU A 265 -6.12 -8.09 14.18
C LEU A 265 -5.05 -7.88 15.25
N SER A 266 -5.32 -8.33 16.47
CA SER A 266 -4.29 -8.53 17.50
C SER A 266 -3.88 -10.00 17.53
N PHE A 267 -2.58 -10.29 17.55
CA PHE A 267 -2.10 -11.66 17.71
C PHE A 267 -0.89 -11.78 18.64
N ASP A 268 -0.65 -12.99 19.11
CA ASP A 268 0.45 -13.39 20.00
C ASP A 268 0.82 -14.86 19.72
N ILE A 269 2.12 -15.19 19.76
CA ILE A 269 2.60 -16.56 19.54
C ILE A 269 3.21 -17.17 20.80
N GLU A 270 3.10 -18.48 20.92
CA GLU A 270 3.81 -19.26 21.92
C GLU A 270 4.78 -20.24 21.26
N CYS A 271 6.01 -20.27 21.75
CA CYS A 271 7.09 -21.12 21.25
C CYS A 271 7.60 -22.04 22.36
N CYS A 272 7.85 -23.31 22.03
CA CYS A 272 8.45 -24.26 22.96
C CYS A 272 9.91 -24.52 22.60
N SER A 273 10.86 -24.06 23.44
CA SER A 273 12.29 -24.36 23.24
C SER A 273 12.68 -25.72 23.82
N GLN A 274 13.32 -26.57 23.02
CA GLN A 274 13.80 -27.88 23.48
C GLN A 274 14.92 -27.78 24.52
N ASN A 275 15.73 -26.72 24.45
CA ASN A 275 16.90 -26.55 25.31
C ASN A 275 16.62 -25.68 26.55
N LYS A 276 15.36 -25.32 26.81
CA LYS A 276 14.94 -24.42 27.92
C LYS A 276 15.62 -23.05 27.89
N GLY A 277 16.12 -22.63 26.74
CA GLY A 277 16.70 -21.31 26.49
C GLY A 277 15.70 -20.37 25.82
N PHE A 278 16.18 -19.21 25.38
CA PHE A 278 15.40 -18.34 24.49
C PHE A 278 15.14 -19.09 23.16
N PRO A 279 13.90 -19.14 22.64
CA PRO A 279 13.60 -19.84 21.41
C PRO A 279 14.40 -19.29 20.22
N ASP A 280 14.98 -20.18 19.41
CA ASP A 280 15.65 -19.82 18.15
C ASP A 280 14.86 -20.37 16.96
N PRO A 281 14.34 -19.53 16.04
CA PRO A 281 13.53 -20.03 14.94
C PRO A 281 14.31 -20.94 13.97
N ASN A 282 15.65 -20.88 13.95
CA ASN A 282 16.47 -21.75 13.11
C ASN A 282 16.67 -23.14 13.72
N ASN A 283 16.40 -23.31 15.01
CA ASN A 283 16.48 -24.61 15.66
C ASN A 283 15.22 -25.43 15.33
N ILE A 284 15.39 -26.59 14.69
CA ILE A 284 14.28 -27.48 14.31
C ILE A 284 13.38 -27.80 15.52
N GLY A 285 13.98 -27.94 16.70
CA GLY A 285 13.28 -28.29 17.93
C GLY A 285 12.46 -27.17 18.57
N ASP A 286 12.72 -25.91 18.23
CA ASP A 286 12.05 -24.76 18.84
C ASP A 286 10.86 -24.36 17.98
N GLN A 287 9.69 -24.92 18.31
CA GLN A 287 8.50 -24.86 17.48
C GLN A 287 7.55 -23.76 17.93
N VAL A 288 6.87 -23.11 16.98
CA VAL A 288 5.63 -22.38 17.26
C VAL A 288 4.55 -23.39 17.58
N ILE A 289 4.00 -23.32 18.79
CA ILE A 289 3.01 -24.27 19.29
C ILE A 289 1.60 -23.70 19.34
N GLN A 290 1.45 -22.39 19.51
CA GLN A 290 0.15 -21.72 19.50
C GLN A 290 0.25 -20.34 18.86
N ILE A 291 -0.82 -19.93 18.17
CA ILE A 291 -1.02 -18.55 17.72
C ILE A 291 -2.44 -18.13 18.09
N ALA A 292 -2.55 -17.17 19.01
CA ALA A 292 -3.82 -16.63 19.46
C ALA A 292 -4.15 -15.36 18.67
N ASN A 293 -5.41 -15.21 18.26
CA ASN A 293 -5.87 -14.08 17.44
C ASN A 293 -7.17 -13.50 18.01
N TYR A 294 -7.24 -12.18 18.06
CA TYR A 294 -8.40 -11.41 18.46
C TYR A 294 -8.66 -10.35 17.39
N VAL A 295 -9.85 -10.39 16.78
CA VAL A 295 -10.24 -9.44 15.73
C VAL A 295 -11.35 -8.55 16.22
N ALA A 296 -11.10 -7.25 16.24
CA ALA A 296 -12.11 -6.23 16.48
C ALA A 296 -12.48 -5.51 15.18
N VAL A 297 -13.69 -4.96 15.12
CA VAL A 297 -14.12 -4.03 14.07
C VAL A 297 -14.34 -2.67 14.73
N GLN A 298 -13.76 -1.62 14.16
CA GLN A 298 -13.90 -0.27 14.66
C GLN A 298 -15.39 0.13 14.72
N GLY A 299 -15.84 0.58 15.89
CA GLY A 299 -17.24 0.97 16.14
C GLY A 299 -18.11 -0.15 16.74
N GLU A 300 -17.66 -1.41 16.69
CA GLU A 300 -18.38 -2.54 17.28
C GLU A 300 -17.99 -2.78 18.74
N SER A 301 -18.95 -3.22 19.57
CA SER A 301 -18.72 -3.48 21.00
C SER A 301 -18.16 -4.87 21.29
N GLU A 302 -18.39 -5.83 20.39
CA GLU A 302 -17.97 -7.22 20.52
C GLU A 302 -16.96 -7.57 19.42
N PRO A 303 -15.99 -8.48 19.69
CA PRO A 303 -15.05 -8.91 18.67
C PRO A 303 -15.74 -9.68 17.54
N LEU A 304 -15.20 -9.51 16.33
CA LEU A 304 -15.59 -10.29 15.17
C LEU A 304 -15.16 -11.75 15.31
N VAL A 305 -13.89 -11.97 15.69
CA VAL A 305 -13.30 -13.32 15.77
C VAL A 305 -12.41 -13.44 17.01
N LYS A 306 -12.53 -14.57 17.69
CA LYS A 306 -11.53 -15.07 18.65
C LYS A 306 -11.13 -16.46 18.20
N VAL A 307 -9.89 -16.65 17.78
CA VAL A 307 -9.41 -17.93 17.24
C VAL A 307 -8.00 -18.24 17.72
N ILE A 308 -7.77 -19.50 18.10
CA ILE A 308 -6.45 -20.01 18.47
C ILE A 308 -6.06 -21.17 17.55
N PHE A 309 -4.88 -21.07 16.95
CA PHE A 309 -4.24 -22.11 16.15
C PHE A 309 -3.29 -22.87 17.06
N ASN A 310 -3.39 -24.20 17.11
CA ASN A 310 -2.64 -25.05 18.04
C ASN A 310 -1.89 -26.16 17.29
N LEU A 311 -0.66 -26.42 17.70
CA LEU A 311 0.09 -27.60 17.32
C LEU A 311 -0.32 -28.77 18.23
N GLY A 312 -0.74 -29.88 17.63
CA GLY A 312 -1.35 -30.99 18.33
C GLY A 312 -2.79 -30.71 18.76
N GLY A 313 -3.26 -31.45 19.78
CA GLY A 313 -4.65 -31.35 20.25
C GLY A 313 -4.84 -30.29 21.33
N CYS A 314 -5.97 -29.58 21.28
CA CYS A 314 -6.41 -28.66 22.32
C CYS A 314 -7.89 -28.91 22.68
N ALA A 315 -8.25 -28.71 23.95
CA ALA A 315 -9.64 -28.78 24.38
C ALA A 315 -10.40 -27.53 23.90
N PRO A 316 -11.69 -27.63 23.54
CA PRO A 316 -12.46 -26.48 23.08
C PRO A 316 -12.56 -25.39 24.15
N ILE A 317 -12.43 -24.13 23.71
CA ILE A 317 -12.51 -22.94 24.57
C ILE A 317 -13.86 -22.25 24.35
N VAL A 318 -14.61 -21.99 25.42
CA VAL A 318 -15.92 -21.35 25.32
C VAL A 318 -15.76 -19.94 24.74
N GLY A 319 -16.46 -19.69 23.62
CA GLY A 319 -16.46 -18.38 22.96
C GLY A 319 -15.20 -18.08 22.15
N ALA A 320 -14.39 -19.09 21.81
CA ALA A 320 -13.30 -18.97 20.85
C ALA A 320 -13.27 -20.19 19.93
N GLN A 321 -12.83 -19.98 18.68
CA GLN A 321 -12.59 -21.05 17.72
C GLN A 321 -11.24 -21.71 18.06
N THR A 322 -11.20 -23.04 18.14
CA THR A 322 -9.99 -23.80 18.48
C THR A 322 -9.60 -24.68 17.30
N LEU A 323 -8.57 -24.26 16.57
CA LEU A 323 -8.06 -24.96 15.40
C LEU A 323 -6.78 -25.73 15.77
N CYS A 324 -6.71 -27.00 15.39
CA CYS A 324 -5.65 -27.93 15.80
C CYS A 324 -5.01 -28.59 14.57
N TYR A 325 -3.67 -28.62 14.53
CA TYR A 325 -2.90 -29.12 13.39
C TYR A 325 -1.84 -30.11 13.86
N ASP A 326 -1.62 -31.19 13.10
CA ASP A 326 -0.65 -32.23 13.47
C ASP A 326 0.81 -31.79 13.30
N ASN A 327 1.08 -30.82 12.43
CA ASN A 327 2.42 -30.31 12.16
C ASN A 327 2.43 -28.78 12.06
N GLU A 328 3.60 -28.21 12.36
CA GLU A 328 3.81 -26.77 12.43
C GLU A 328 3.69 -26.09 11.06
N ALA A 329 4.09 -26.73 9.97
CA ALA A 329 4.00 -26.15 8.63
C ALA A 329 2.54 -25.92 8.20
N ASP A 330 1.65 -26.86 8.51
CA ASP A 330 0.21 -26.72 8.27
C ASP A 330 -0.38 -25.63 9.17
N LEU A 331 0.02 -25.56 10.45
CA LEU A 331 -0.40 -24.50 11.37
C LEU A 331 -0.06 -23.11 10.81
N LEU A 332 1.19 -22.90 10.38
CA LEU A 332 1.64 -21.61 9.85
C LEU A 332 0.96 -21.27 8.52
N THR A 333 0.71 -22.28 7.68
CA THR A 333 0.04 -22.11 6.39
C THR A 333 -1.42 -21.70 6.57
N GLU A 334 -2.13 -22.35 7.48
CA GLU A 334 -3.54 -22.07 7.73
C GLU A 334 -3.72 -20.76 8.53
N TRP A 335 -2.76 -20.38 9.37
CA TRP A 335 -2.74 -19.04 9.98
C TRP A 335 -2.51 -17.93 8.95
N ALA A 336 -1.62 -18.15 7.99
CA ALA A 336 -1.42 -17.23 6.87
C ALA A 336 -2.69 -17.12 6.00
N GLU A 337 -3.33 -18.24 5.66
CA GLU A 337 -4.60 -18.25 4.93
C GLU A 337 -5.70 -17.50 5.70
N PHE A 338 -5.78 -17.66 7.03
CA PHE A 338 -6.68 -16.90 7.88
C PHE A 338 -6.46 -15.38 7.76
N ILE A 339 -5.21 -14.90 7.79
CA ILE A 339 -4.92 -13.47 7.59
C ILE A 339 -5.42 -12.99 6.22
N GLN A 340 -5.21 -13.78 5.15
CA GLN A 340 -5.68 -13.41 3.81
C GLN A 340 -7.20 -13.37 3.69
N ILE A 341 -7.90 -14.33 4.29
CA ILE A 341 -9.37 -14.37 4.29
C ILE A 341 -9.93 -13.22 5.14
N LEU A 342 -9.29 -12.95 6.27
CA LEU A 342 -9.70 -11.90 7.19
C LEU A 342 -9.50 -10.50 6.60
N ASP A 343 -8.45 -10.30 5.80
CA ASP A 343 -8.09 -9.03 5.17
C ASP A 343 -8.02 -7.87 6.21
N PRO A 344 -7.17 -7.97 7.26
CA PRO A 344 -7.13 -6.97 8.33
C PRO A 344 -6.51 -5.65 7.87
N ASP A 345 -7.04 -4.54 8.37
CA ASP A 345 -6.56 -3.19 8.04
C ASP A 345 -5.38 -2.77 8.93
N PHE A 346 -5.42 -3.22 10.19
CA PHE A 346 -4.33 -3.05 11.15
C PHE A 346 -3.98 -4.40 11.78
N ILE A 347 -2.69 -4.70 11.83
CA ILE A 347 -2.16 -5.81 12.62
C ILE A 347 -1.40 -5.22 13.81
N ILE A 348 -1.83 -5.55 15.01
CA ILE A 348 -1.32 -5.04 16.28
C ILE A 348 -0.91 -6.19 17.21
N GLY A 349 -0.19 -5.84 18.27
CA GLY A 349 0.25 -6.78 19.29
C GLY A 349 1.41 -6.19 20.09
N TYR A 350 1.97 -6.99 20.99
CA TYR A 350 3.11 -6.55 21.81
C TYR A 350 4.40 -7.20 21.28
N ASN A 351 5.35 -6.38 20.85
CA ASN A 351 6.64 -6.82 20.29
C ASN A 351 6.57 -7.63 18.97
N ILE A 352 5.43 -7.62 18.27
CA ILE A 352 5.20 -8.42 17.06
C ILE A 352 6.20 -8.20 15.93
N ALA A 353 6.73 -6.98 15.77
CA ALA A 353 7.69 -6.67 14.71
C ALA A 353 9.09 -7.22 15.00
N ASN A 354 9.52 -7.22 16.27
CA ASN A 354 10.88 -7.62 16.65
C ASN A 354 10.95 -9.08 17.12
N PHE A 355 9.82 -9.74 17.35
CA PHE A 355 9.75 -11.14 17.74
C PHE A 355 8.78 -11.92 16.87
N ASP A 356 7.47 -11.76 17.05
CA ASP A 356 6.46 -12.69 16.55
C ASP A 356 6.48 -12.87 15.03
N PHE A 357 6.36 -11.79 14.25
CA PHE A 357 6.39 -11.86 12.79
C PHE A 357 7.72 -12.39 12.26
N TRP A 358 8.83 -11.85 12.78
CA TRP A 358 10.16 -12.30 12.38
C TRP A 358 10.35 -13.80 12.67
N TYR A 359 9.90 -14.26 13.84
CA TYR A 359 10.00 -15.65 14.27
C TYR A 359 9.16 -16.55 13.37
N VAL A 360 7.89 -16.21 13.15
CA VAL A 360 6.97 -16.98 12.29
C VAL A 360 7.46 -17.04 10.83
N ILE A 361 7.87 -15.92 10.24
CA ILE A 361 8.39 -15.89 8.86
C ILE A 361 9.67 -16.72 8.75
N THR A 362 10.57 -16.62 9.73
CA THR A 362 11.80 -17.41 9.75
C THR A 362 11.50 -18.91 9.92
N ARG A 363 10.57 -19.29 10.79
CA ARG A 363 10.10 -20.68 10.94
C ARG A 363 9.51 -21.22 9.65
N ALA A 364 8.63 -20.45 9.00
CA ALA A 364 8.04 -20.85 7.72
C ALA A 364 9.11 -21.13 6.65
N LYS A 365 10.21 -20.35 6.61
CA LYS A 365 11.37 -20.60 5.74
C LYS A 365 12.08 -21.91 6.08
N VAL A 366 12.37 -22.14 7.36
CA VAL A 366 13.07 -23.35 7.84
C VAL A 366 12.26 -24.62 7.54
N LEU A 367 10.94 -24.54 7.67
CA LEU A 367 10.02 -25.66 7.43
C LEU A 367 9.65 -25.87 5.95
N GLY A 368 10.02 -24.94 5.07
CA GLY A 368 9.62 -24.97 3.66
C GLY A 368 8.11 -24.75 3.45
N ALA A 369 7.46 -24.00 4.34
CA ALA A 369 6.04 -23.67 4.25
C ALA A 369 5.81 -22.52 3.24
N SER A 370 6.03 -22.81 1.95
CA SER A 370 6.05 -21.80 0.89
C SER A 370 4.76 -20.98 0.77
N GLN A 371 3.60 -21.60 1.01
CA GLN A 371 2.31 -20.90 0.97
C GLN A 371 2.17 -19.84 2.07
N ALA A 372 2.66 -20.14 3.27
CA ALA A 372 2.72 -19.17 4.36
C ALA A 372 3.64 -18.00 3.99
N LEU A 373 4.79 -18.27 3.34
CA LEU A 373 5.74 -17.23 2.94
C LEU A 373 5.17 -16.29 1.89
N THR A 374 4.49 -16.80 0.86
CA THR A 374 3.83 -15.97 -0.18
C THR A 374 2.81 -15.00 0.41
N THR A 375 2.32 -15.27 1.62
CA THR A 375 1.32 -14.48 2.30
C THR A 375 1.92 -13.45 3.25
N LEU A 376 2.97 -13.85 3.98
CA LEU A 376 3.55 -13.08 5.08
C LEU A 376 4.72 -12.20 4.65
N GLU A 377 5.32 -12.48 3.49
CA GLU A 377 6.30 -11.61 2.81
C GLU A 377 5.61 -10.76 1.75
#